data_AF-A0A2S0UBX0-F1
#
_entry.id   AF-A0A2S0UBX0-F1
#
_cell.length_a   1.000
_cell.length_b   1.000
_cell.length_c   1.000
_cell.angle_alpha   90.00
_cell.angle_beta   90.00
_cell.angle_gamma   90.00
#
_symmetry.space_group_name_H-M   'P 1'
#
loop_
_entity.id
_entity.type
_entity.pdbx_description
1 polymer ?
#
loop_
_entity_poly.entity_id
_entity_poly.type
_entity_poly.pdbx_seq_one_letter_code
_entity_poly.pdbx_strand_id
1 'polypeptide(L)' 'MLKLLTGFALLKGGELFMQVFVTIYVSLIVAGRRTIEQVPANLRDAVKTDLDALNGAAE' A
#
# COMPACT_ATOMS: atom_id res chain seq x y z
N MET A 1 23.24 22.64 1.49
CA MET A 1 22.35 22.10 0.45
C MET A 1 22.39 20.57 0.32
N LEU A 2 23.55 19.89 0.44
CA LEU A 2 23.63 18.43 0.28
C LEU A 2 22.98 17.60 1.41
N LYS A 3 22.93 18.12 2.64
CA LYS A 3 22.33 17.44 3.81
C LYS A 3 20.79 17.34 3.78
N LEU A 4 20.09 18.11 2.93
CA LEU A 4 18.63 18.03 2.79
C LEU A 4 18.20 16.91 1.82
N LEU A 5 19.00 16.65 0.79
CA LEU A 5 18.67 15.66 -0.25
C LEU A 5 18.84 14.22 0.25
N THR A 6 19.81 13.98 1.13
CA THR A 6 20.06 12.64 1.70
C THR A 6 18.96 12.20 2.68
N GLY A 7 18.36 13.15 3.42
CA GLY A 7 17.20 12.87 4.26
C GLY A 7 15.96 12.48 3.44
N PHE A 8 15.78 13.10 2.27
CA PHE A 8 14.65 12.85 1.38
C PHE A 8 14.68 11.43 0.78
N ALA A 9 15.86 10.90 0.44
CA ALA A 9 16.02 9.56 -0.11
C ALA A 9 15.86 8.44 0.95
N LEU A 10 16.26 8.68 2.20
CA LEU A 10 16.03 7.75 3.32
C LEU A 10 14.55 7.67 3.72
N LEU A 11 13.80 8.77 3.60
CA LEU A 11 12.34 8.81 3.77
C LEU A 11 11.58 8.00 2.69
N LYS A 12 12.09 7.97 1.46
CA LYS A 12 11.47 7.23 0.32
C LYS A 12 11.57 5.71 0.44
N GLY A 13 12.56 5.19 1.16
CA GLY A 13 12.72 3.74 1.37
C GLY A 13 11.56 3.10 2.13
N GLY A 14 10.99 3.84 3.10
CA GLY A 14 9.79 3.40 3.82
C GLY A 14 8.53 3.39 2.95
N GLU A 15 8.34 4.42 2.11
CA GLU A 15 7.18 4.51 1.19
C GLU A 15 7.14 3.34 0.19
N LEU A 16 8.28 3.00 -0.42
CA LEU A 16 8.36 1.88 -1.37
C LEU A 16 8.03 0.54 -0.71
N PHE A 17 8.54 0.32 0.51
CA PHE A 17 8.28 -0.91 1.24
C PHE A 17 6.81 -1.04 1.62
N MET A 18 6.17 0.07 2.05
CA MET A 18 4.74 0.09 2.37
C MET A 18 3.87 -0.21 1.14
N GLN A 19 4.19 0.36 -0.04
CA GLN A 19 3.45 0.09 -1.27
C GLN A 19 3.49 -1.39 -1.70
N VAL A 20 4.63 -2.07 -1.51
CA VAL A 20 4.75 -3.50 -1.79
C VAL A 20 3.78 -4.31 -0.92
N PHE A 21 3.67 -3.99 0.37
CA PHE A 21 2.71 -4.69 1.24
C PHE A 21 1.26 -4.39 0.87
N VAL A 22 0.93 -3.15 0.52
CA VAL A 22 -0.42 -2.80 0.04
C VAL A 22 -0.77 -3.67 -1.16
N THR A 23 0.12 -3.75 -2.16
CA THR A 23 -0.07 -4.55 -3.38
C THR A 23 -0.27 -6.05 -3.05
N ILE A 24 0.53 -6.59 -2.14
CA ILE A 24 0.42 -8.00 -1.71
C ILE A 24 -0.96 -8.24 -1.06
N TYR A 25 -1.37 -7.38 -0.12
CA TYR A 25 -2.65 -7.56 0.56
C TYR A 25 -3.84 -7.40 -0.37
N VAL A 26 -3.83 -6.41 -1.28
CA VAL A 26 -4.84 -6.26 -2.32
C VAL A 26 -4.95 -7.54 -3.15
N SER A 27 -3.82 -8.05 -3.64
CA SER A 27 -3.79 -9.30 -4.44
C SER A 27 -4.34 -10.50 -3.67
N LEU A 28 -4.01 -10.63 -2.39
CA LEU A 28 -4.48 -11.72 -1.54
C LEU A 28 -5.99 -11.61 -1.23
N ILE A 29 -6.52 -10.39 -1.08
CA ILE A 29 -7.94 -10.13 -0.86
C ILE A 29 -8.74 -10.42 -2.13
N VAL A 30 -8.29 -9.94 -3.29
CA VAL A 30 -8.89 -10.26 -4.59
C VAL A 30 -8.90 -11.77 -4.85
N ALA A 31 -7.85 -12.47 -4.44
CA ALA A 31 -7.77 -13.93 -4.52
C ALA A 31 -8.59 -14.67 -3.44
N GLY A 32 -9.32 -13.98 -2.56
CA GLY A 32 -10.12 -14.58 -1.48
C GLY A 32 -9.32 -15.27 -0.37
N ARG A 33 -8.00 -15.02 -0.28
CA ARG A 33 -7.09 -15.66 0.68
C ARG A 33 -6.94 -14.87 1.98
N ARG A 34 -7.32 -13.59 1.97
CA ARG A 34 -7.28 -12.68 3.12
C ARG A 34 -8.53 -11.80 3.16
N THR A 35 -8.84 -11.28 4.33
CA THR A 35 -9.87 -10.24 4.53
C THR A 35 -9.24 -8.95 5.02
N ILE A 36 -9.98 -7.83 4.92
CA ILE A 36 -9.48 -6.50 5.27
C ILE A 36 -9.11 -6.38 6.77
N GLU A 37 -9.75 -7.16 7.64
CA GLU A 37 -9.46 -7.19 9.08
C GLU A 37 -8.07 -7.76 9.37
N GLN A 38 -7.55 -8.62 8.49
CA GLN A 38 -6.23 -9.23 8.60
C GLN A 38 -5.10 -8.32 8.09
N VAL A 39 -5.44 -7.17 7.51
CA VAL A 39 -4.47 -6.15 7.09
C VAL A 39 -4.03 -5.34 8.33
N PRO A 40 -2.73 -5.09 8.50
CA PRO A 40 -2.21 -4.20 9.54
C PRO A 40 -2.89 -2.83 9.53
N ALA A 41 -3.21 -2.28 10.70
CA ALA A 41 -4.02 -1.07 10.82
C ALA A 41 -3.47 0.12 10.02
N ASN A 42 -2.14 0.28 9.97
CA ASN A 42 -1.45 1.33 9.24
C ASN A 42 -1.51 1.19 7.70
N LEU A 43 -1.98 0.06 7.18
CA LEU A 43 -2.10 -0.22 5.74
C LEU A 43 -3.55 -0.34 5.27
N ARG A 44 -4.52 -0.48 6.20
CA ARG A 44 -5.93 -0.74 5.86
C ARG A 44 -6.53 0.29 4.93
N ASP A 45 -6.27 1.57 5.19
CA ASP A 45 -6.85 2.65 4.39
C ASP A 45 -6.29 2.63 2.96
N ALA A 46 -4.98 2.47 2.80
CA ALA A 46 -4.35 2.33 1.48
C ALA A 46 -4.85 1.09 0.72
N VAL A 47 -4.99 -0.06 1.39
CA VAL A 47 -5.54 -1.28 0.77
C VAL A 47 -6.99 -1.09 0.34
N LYS A 48 -7.82 -0.41 1.14
CA LYS A 48 -9.22 -0.09 0.75
C LYS A 48 -9.26 0.80 -0.48
N THR A 49 -8.45 1.86 -0.51
CA THR A 49 -8.38 2.76 -1.66
C THR A 49 -8.04 2.01 -2.95
N ASP A 50 -7.05 1.12 -2.92
CA ASP A 50 -6.67 0.34 -4.10
C ASP A 50 -7.75 -0.67 -4.51
N LEU A 51 -8.42 -1.32 -3.55
CA LEU A 51 -9.55 -2.21 -3.83
C LEU A 51 -10.74 -1.46 -4.46
N ASP A 52 -11.07 -0.27 -3.95
CA ASP A 52 -12.13 0.58 -4.49
C ASP A 52 -11.79 1.05 -5.91
N ALA A 53 -10.52 1.40 -6.17
CA ALA A 53 -10.06 1.77 -7.51
C ALA A 53 -10.16 0.60 -8.50
N LEU A 54 -9.88 -0.64 -8.07
CA LEU A 54 -10.06 -1.83 -8.91
C LEU A 54 -11.52 -2.09 -9.25
N ASN A 55 -12.43 -1.85 -8.31
CA ASN A 55 -13.88 -2.01 -8.54
C ASN A 55 -14.45 -0.89 -9.41
N GLY A 56 -13.99 0.35 -9.21
CA GLY A 56 -14.42 1.52 -10.00
C GLY A 56 -13.83 1.59 -11.41
N ALA A 57 -12.72 0.89 -11.67
CA ALA A 57 -12.14 0.75 -13.02
C ALA A 57 -12.84 -0.31 -13.89
N ALA A 58 -13.82 -1.03 -13.33
CA ALA A 58 -14.59 -2.06 -14.04
C ALA A 58 -15.94 -1.55 -14.61
N GLU A 59 -16.25 -0.26 -14.44
CA GLU A 59 -17.34 0.46 -15.11
C GLU A 59 -16.84 1.26 -16.32
#